data_AF-A0A2V8KR66-F1
#
_entry.id   AF-A0A2V8KR66-F1
#
_cell.length_a   1.000
_cell.length_b   1.000
_cell.length_c   1.000
_cell.angle_alpha   90.00
_cell.angle_beta   90.00
_cell.angle_gamma   90.00
#
_symmetry.space_group_name_H-M   'P 1'
#
loop_
_entity.id
_entity.type
_entity.pdbx_description
1 polymer ?
#
loop_
_entity_poly.entity_id
_entity_poly.type
_entity_poly.pdbx_seq_one_letter_code
_entity_poly.pdbx_strand_id
1 'polypeptide(L)'
;MADLPTCRELLNPGFRTTASVRRNVLGVWEKLIANNAMNMTVIEDLTRPHPDCIEAFGSSFFATEDFITEFCAAPKPYLAAIIYERILTGRSPLLSAPQIISENSSRGLHLVVPHFGLRNPDLSNERTLRALQAASSAFYFFHAGYRINSILNEVYGGQHARYMEAGGFRLLSNFEDRLTPEIVGVPAKHQPYLFMLKKDWIAPAAVNPLWFLFHALPPQMHFSPAEQRVLVHALFNEPDVEIAENLSVSLDAVKKAWRNIYNRVALAAPYLIENTERLSSTGRGSEKRRYLLEYLRTHPEELRPFSKSAQGSR
;
A
#
# COMPACT_ATOMS: atom_id res chain seq x y z
N MET A 1 -14.15 2.81 8.34
CA MET A 1 -13.82 2.89 9.78
C MET A 1 -14.44 1.76 10.59
N ALA A 2 -15.61 1.22 10.18
CA ALA A 2 -16.26 0.11 10.87
C ALA A 2 -15.42 -1.17 10.99
N ASP A 3 -14.43 -1.36 10.11
CA ASP A 3 -13.64 -2.60 10.03
C ASP A 3 -12.41 -2.62 10.95
N LEU A 4 -11.97 -1.46 11.45
CA LEU A 4 -10.76 -1.35 12.26
C LEU A 4 -10.76 -2.22 13.53
N PRO A 5 -11.89 -2.35 14.27
CA PRO A 5 -11.98 -3.29 15.39
C PRO A 5 -11.67 -4.73 14.98
N THR A 6 -12.24 -5.20 13.87
CA THR A 6 -11.99 -6.54 13.32
C THR A 6 -10.54 -6.69 12.88
N CYS A 7 -9.96 -5.71 12.19
CA CYS A 7 -8.54 -5.72 11.81
C CYS A 7 -7.63 -5.85 13.05
N ARG A 8 -7.97 -5.18 14.16
CA ARG A 8 -7.20 -5.30 15.41
C ARG A 8 -7.26 -6.72 15.98
N GLU A 9 -8.39 -7.41 15.87
CA GLU A 9 -8.54 -8.81 16.30
C GLU A 9 -7.72 -9.78 15.44
N LEU A 10 -7.48 -9.42 14.16
CA LEU A 10 -6.66 -10.18 13.23
C LEU A 10 -5.15 -9.92 13.36
N LEU A 11 -4.72 -9.06 14.30
CA LEU A 11 -3.29 -8.86 14.55
C LEU A 11 -2.63 -10.17 14.96
N ASN A 12 -1.44 -10.43 14.42
CA ASN A 12 -0.71 -11.65 14.74
C ASN A 12 -0.48 -11.77 16.26
N PRO A 13 -0.78 -12.92 16.90
CA PRO A 13 -0.59 -13.08 18.34
C PRO A 13 0.86 -12.91 18.82
N GLY A 14 1.84 -13.00 17.92
CA GLY A 14 3.24 -12.69 18.21
C GLY A 14 3.55 -11.20 18.30
N PHE A 15 2.67 -10.32 17.82
CA PHE A 15 2.85 -8.88 17.95
C PHE A 15 2.71 -8.44 19.41
N ARG A 16 3.81 -7.97 20.00
CA ARG A 16 3.84 -7.42 21.37
C ARG A 16 4.01 -5.91 21.34
N THR A 17 3.35 -5.24 22.28
CA THR A 17 3.36 -3.78 22.40
C THR A 17 3.31 -3.37 23.86
N THR A 18 3.68 -2.12 24.14
CA THR A 18 3.36 -1.50 25.44
C THR A 18 1.85 -1.34 25.63
N ALA A 19 1.42 -1.21 26.88
CA ALA A 19 0.01 -0.98 27.22
C ALA A 19 -0.54 0.33 26.61
N SER A 20 0.33 1.33 26.41
CA SER A 20 -0.05 2.59 25.76
C SER A 20 -0.45 2.37 24.30
N VAL A 21 0.39 1.67 23.51
CA VAL A 21 0.07 1.33 22.12
C VAL A 21 -1.19 0.49 22.04
N ARG A 22 -1.30 -0.58 22.86
CA ARG A 22 -2.46 -1.48 22.83
C ARG A 22 -3.78 -0.73 23.03
N ARG A 23 -3.82 0.24 23.95
CA ARG A 23 -5.02 1.06 24.20
C ARG A 23 -5.34 2.03 23.07
N ASN A 24 -4.33 2.55 22.37
CA ASN A 24 -4.49 3.66 21.44
C ASN A 24 -4.38 3.26 19.95
N VAL A 25 -4.08 2.00 19.63
CA VAL A 25 -3.77 1.56 18.26
C VAL A 25 -4.88 1.91 17.26
N LEU A 26 -6.15 1.75 17.63
CA LEU A 26 -7.28 2.11 16.76
C LEU A 26 -7.29 3.62 16.47
N GLY A 27 -7.17 4.46 17.50
CA GLY A 27 -7.12 5.91 17.32
C GLY A 27 -5.88 6.38 16.55
N VAL A 28 -4.77 5.65 16.61
CA VAL A 28 -3.61 5.87 15.74
C VAL A 28 -3.97 5.55 14.29
N TRP A 29 -4.53 4.36 14.02
CA TRP A 29 -4.93 3.96 12.67
C TRP A 29 -5.94 4.93 12.05
N GLU A 30 -6.97 5.33 12.79
CA GLU A 30 -7.98 6.30 12.34
C GLU A 30 -7.35 7.62 11.91
N LYS A 31 -6.44 8.18 12.72
CA LYS A 31 -5.74 9.43 12.40
C LYS A 31 -4.85 9.29 11.17
N LEU A 32 -4.13 8.17 11.05
CA LEU A 32 -3.24 7.94 9.91
C LEU A 32 -4.03 7.76 8.60
N ILE A 33 -5.16 7.05 8.64
CA ILE A 33 -6.05 6.89 7.48
C ILE A 33 -6.66 8.24 7.10
N ALA A 34 -7.20 8.98 8.07
CA ALA A 34 -7.84 10.28 7.81
C ALA A 34 -6.86 11.30 7.19
N ASN A 35 -5.58 11.22 7.53
CA ASN A 35 -4.53 12.09 6.99
C ASN A 35 -3.85 11.55 5.74
N ASN A 36 -4.34 10.43 5.15
CA ASN A 36 -3.72 9.74 4.01
C ASN A 36 -2.25 9.35 4.25
N ALA A 37 -1.85 9.12 5.50
CA ALA A 37 -0.50 8.72 5.89
C ALA A 37 -0.35 7.19 5.96
N MET A 38 -1.47 6.45 5.94
CA MET A 38 -1.49 4.98 5.95
C MET A 38 -2.55 4.48 4.96
N ASN A 39 -2.17 3.49 4.15
CA ASN A 39 -3.11 2.67 3.40
C ASN A 39 -3.49 1.47 4.27
N MET A 40 -4.78 1.13 4.31
CA MET A 40 -5.26 -0.10 4.91
C MET A 40 -6.24 -0.76 3.94
N THR A 41 -6.05 -2.05 3.69
CA THR A 41 -6.87 -2.85 2.78
C THR A 41 -7.40 -4.05 3.54
N VAL A 42 -8.68 -4.36 3.36
CA VAL A 42 -9.31 -5.58 3.86
C VAL A 42 -9.56 -6.55 2.70
N ILE A 43 -9.44 -7.84 2.97
CA ILE A 43 -9.75 -8.92 2.03
C ILE A 43 -10.98 -9.64 2.57
N GLU A 44 -12.04 -9.63 1.79
CA GLU A 44 -13.34 -10.16 2.18
C GLU A 44 -13.66 -11.47 1.44
N ASP A 45 -14.22 -12.41 2.18
CA ASP A 45 -14.94 -13.57 1.66
C ASP A 45 -16.43 -13.23 1.56
N LEU A 46 -16.87 -13.03 0.32
CA LEU A 46 -18.25 -12.63 -0.01
C LEU A 46 -19.30 -13.69 0.36
N THR A 47 -18.89 -14.90 0.76
CA THR A 47 -19.82 -15.94 1.21
C THR A 47 -20.25 -15.79 2.68
N ARG A 48 -19.66 -14.85 3.42
CA ARG A 48 -19.96 -14.60 4.84
C ARG A 48 -20.53 -13.20 5.07
N PRO A 49 -21.34 -13.02 6.13
CA PRO A 49 -21.80 -11.69 6.52
C PRO A 49 -20.66 -10.87 7.13
N HIS A 50 -20.75 -9.54 7.04
CA HIS A 50 -19.89 -8.63 7.80
C HIS A 50 -20.15 -8.76 9.32
N PRO A 51 -19.12 -8.66 10.19
CA PRO A 51 -17.68 -8.48 9.92
C PRO A 51 -16.92 -9.80 9.66
N ASP A 52 -17.64 -10.92 9.66
CA ASP A 52 -17.10 -12.26 9.50
C ASP A 52 -16.54 -12.54 8.10
N CYS A 53 -16.93 -11.76 7.10
CA CYS A 53 -16.35 -11.75 5.77
C CYS A 53 -14.87 -11.37 5.76
N ILE A 54 -14.37 -10.58 6.71
CA ILE A 54 -12.98 -10.09 6.70
C ILE A 54 -12.03 -11.25 7.01
N GLU A 55 -11.34 -11.78 6.00
CA GLU A 55 -10.40 -12.90 6.12
C GLU A 55 -8.96 -12.44 6.34
N ALA A 56 -8.61 -11.28 5.82
CA ALA A 56 -7.29 -10.70 6.00
C ALA A 56 -7.35 -9.17 5.97
N PHE A 57 -6.30 -8.55 6.47
CA PHE A 57 -6.04 -7.14 6.20
C PHE A 57 -4.55 -6.88 6.06
N GLY A 58 -4.21 -5.87 5.28
CA GLY A 58 -2.86 -5.33 5.17
C GLY A 58 -2.87 -3.85 5.48
N SER A 59 -1.81 -3.35 6.09
CA SER A 59 -1.57 -1.92 6.19
C SER A 59 -0.15 -1.57 5.79
N SER A 60 0.01 -0.35 5.29
CA SER A 60 1.29 0.17 4.83
C SER A 60 1.36 1.69 4.93
N PHE A 61 2.58 2.20 5.06
CA PHE A 61 2.87 3.63 5.01
C PHE A 61 4.29 3.87 4.51
N PHE A 62 4.57 5.11 4.10
CA PHE A 62 5.93 5.53 3.77
C PHE A 62 6.61 6.16 4.97
N ALA A 63 7.81 5.68 5.30
CA ALA A 63 8.62 6.18 6.39
C ALA A 63 9.73 7.11 5.89
N THR A 64 10.23 7.97 6.78
CA THR A 64 11.39 8.82 6.50
C THR A 64 12.65 7.97 6.30
N GLU A 65 13.53 8.42 5.41
CA GLU A 65 14.85 7.81 5.20
C GLU A 65 15.68 7.76 6.50
N ASP A 66 15.61 8.81 7.32
CA ASP A 66 16.29 8.88 8.62
C ASP A 66 15.85 7.74 9.55
N PHE A 67 14.54 7.49 9.64
CA PHE A 67 14.01 6.40 10.46
C PHE A 67 14.46 5.04 9.94
N ILE A 68 14.38 4.83 8.62
CA ILE A 68 14.79 3.56 8.01
C ILE A 68 16.29 3.31 8.24
N THR A 69 17.12 4.34 8.08
CA THR A 69 18.57 4.25 8.30
C THR A 69 18.88 3.97 9.76
N GLU A 70 18.29 4.72 10.69
CA GLU A 70 18.43 4.53 12.14
C GLU A 70 18.02 3.12 12.56
N PHE A 71 16.84 2.67 12.14
CA PHE A 71 16.28 1.38 12.53
C PHE A 71 17.08 0.22 11.94
N CYS A 72 17.53 0.31 10.68
CA CYS A 72 18.31 -0.76 10.06
C CYS A 72 19.73 -0.87 10.61
N ALA A 73 20.30 0.23 11.13
CA ALA A 73 21.61 0.20 11.78
C ALA A 73 21.58 -0.59 13.11
N ALA A 74 20.47 -0.54 13.84
CA ALA A 74 20.28 -1.31 15.08
C ALA A 74 18.85 -1.85 15.20
N PRO A 75 18.50 -2.92 14.44
CA PRO A 75 17.14 -3.45 14.42
C PRO A 75 16.69 -3.93 15.80
N LYS A 76 15.45 -3.60 16.14
CA LYS A 76 14.75 -4.05 17.35
C LYS A 76 13.45 -4.77 16.96
N PRO A 77 13.02 -5.79 17.72
CA PRO A 77 11.76 -6.47 17.43
C PRO A 77 10.56 -5.53 17.63
N TYR A 78 9.43 -5.89 17.03
CA TYR A 78 8.16 -5.18 17.14
C TYR A 78 8.19 -3.81 16.45
N LEU A 79 8.66 -3.78 15.20
CA LEU A 79 8.76 -2.58 14.35
C LEU A 79 7.50 -1.70 14.41
N ALA A 80 6.32 -2.30 14.23
CA ALA A 80 5.06 -1.58 14.27
C ALA A 80 4.79 -0.92 15.64
N ALA A 81 5.13 -1.60 16.74
CA ALA A 81 4.96 -1.06 18.09
C ALA A 81 5.87 0.16 18.31
N ILE A 82 7.14 0.07 17.88
CA ILE A 82 8.11 1.18 17.96
C ILE A 82 7.59 2.41 17.20
N ILE A 83 7.03 2.19 16.00
CA ILE A 83 6.48 3.28 15.19
C ILE A 83 5.26 3.90 15.87
N TYR A 84 4.34 3.10 16.41
CA TYR A 84 3.18 3.61 17.13
C TYR A 84 3.55 4.37 18.41
N GLU A 85 4.58 3.94 19.14
CA GLU A 85 5.11 4.68 20.29
C GLU A 85 5.68 6.04 19.89
N ARG A 86 6.44 6.09 18.79
CA ARG A 86 6.95 7.35 18.24
C ARG A 86 5.81 8.29 17.85
N ILE A 87 4.76 7.78 17.19
CA ILE A 87 3.58 8.57 16.84
C ILE A 87 2.86 9.11 18.07
N LEU A 88 2.62 8.26 19.08
CA LEU A 88 1.95 8.66 20.33
C LEU A 88 2.75 9.70 21.14
N THR A 89 4.07 9.73 20.96
CA THR A 89 4.97 10.71 21.60
C THR A 89 5.26 11.94 20.72
N GLY A 90 4.55 12.10 19.59
CA GLY A 90 4.68 13.27 18.71
C GLY A 90 5.90 13.24 17.76
N ARG A 91 6.59 12.11 17.65
CA ARG A 91 7.79 11.92 16.81
C ARG A 91 7.53 11.00 15.62
N SER A 92 6.43 11.25 14.90
CA SER A 92 6.00 10.39 13.78
C SER A 92 7.12 10.19 12.75
N PRO A 93 7.53 8.92 12.46
CA PRO A 93 8.50 8.63 11.42
C PRO A 93 7.87 8.51 10.03
N LEU A 94 6.58 8.84 9.87
CA LEU A 94 5.84 8.71 8.61
C LEU A 94 5.96 9.99 7.78
N LEU A 95 6.01 9.82 6.45
CA LEU A 95 5.89 10.92 5.52
C LEU A 95 4.44 11.43 5.45
N SER A 96 4.29 12.75 5.46
CA SER A 96 3.04 13.43 5.08
C SER A 96 2.79 13.36 3.58
N ALA A 97 1.56 13.63 3.13
CA ALA A 97 1.23 13.62 1.70
C ALA A 97 2.12 14.56 0.83
N PRO A 98 2.45 15.80 1.25
CA PRO A 98 3.41 16.63 0.52
C PRO A 98 4.82 16.04 0.46
N GLN A 99 5.28 15.40 1.54
CA GLN A 99 6.58 14.71 1.55
C GLN A 99 6.59 13.49 0.63
N ILE A 100 5.50 12.70 0.61
CA ILE A 100 5.35 11.58 -0.32
C ILE A 100 5.45 12.08 -1.77
N ILE A 101 4.76 13.16 -2.15
CA ILE A 101 4.86 13.75 -3.49
C ILE A 101 6.32 14.12 -3.80
N SER A 102 6.98 14.85 -2.89
CA SER A 102 8.36 15.31 -3.07
C SER A 102 9.33 14.14 -3.26
N GLU A 103 9.26 13.15 -2.37
CA GLU A 103 10.18 12.01 -2.36
C GLU A 103 9.92 11.04 -3.52
N ASN A 104 8.65 10.76 -3.84
CA ASN A 104 8.28 9.96 -5.01
C ASN A 104 8.79 10.60 -6.31
N SER A 105 8.91 11.93 -6.34
CA SER A 105 9.40 12.65 -7.51
C SER A 105 10.93 12.77 -7.58
N SER A 106 11.63 12.53 -6.47
CA SER A 106 13.07 12.77 -6.33
C SER A 106 13.83 11.51 -5.95
N ARG A 107 14.12 11.32 -4.66
CA ARG A 107 14.97 10.26 -4.11
C ARG A 107 14.33 8.87 -4.08
N GLY A 108 13.00 8.79 -4.16
CA GLY A 108 12.24 7.57 -3.97
C GLY A 108 11.75 7.39 -2.54
N LEU A 109 11.00 6.32 -2.29
CA LEU A 109 10.24 6.09 -1.06
C LEU A 109 10.64 4.80 -0.35
N HIS A 110 10.46 4.77 0.97
CA HIS A 110 10.64 3.56 1.77
C HIS A 110 9.29 3.10 2.35
N LEU A 111 8.81 1.96 1.86
CA LEU A 111 7.54 1.38 2.29
C LEU A 111 7.76 0.53 3.54
N VAL A 112 6.89 0.69 4.53
CA VAL A 112 6.80 -0.18 5.70
C VAL A 112 5.44 -0.85 5.70
N VAL A 113 5.42 -2.17 5.86
CA VAL A 113 4.21 -2.99 6.05
C VAL A 113 4.16 -3.36 7.54
N PRO A 114 3.55 -2.53 8.40
CA PRO A 114 3.50 -2.81 9.84
C PRO A 114 2.67 -4.05 10.17
N HIS A 115 1.61 -4.33 9.39
CA HIS A 115 0.70 -5.44 9.65
C HIS A 115 0.24 -6.10 8.36
N PHE A 116 0.26 -7.43 8.40
CA PHE A 116 -0.56 -8.29 7.57
C PHE A 116 -1.22 -9.32 8.49
N GLY A 117 -2.51 -9.16 8.73
CA GLY A 117 -3.29 -10.01 9.62
C GLY A 117 -4.13 -10.99 8.84
N LEU A 118 -4.25 -12.21 9.37
CA LEU A 118 -5.00 -13.32 8.78
C LEU A 118 -5.96 -13.89 9.83
N ARG A 119 -7.19 -14.19 9.41
CA ARG A 119 -8.16 -14.89 10.26
C ARG A 119 -7.70 -16.29 10.62
N ASN A 120 -7.11 -16.99 9.65
CA ASN A 120 -6.45 -18.27 9.88
C ASN A 120 -4.93 -18.11 9.65
N PRO A 121 -4.09 -18.29 10.68
CA PRO A 121 -2.64 -18.11 10.56
C PRO A 121 -1.94 -19.25 9.81
N ASP A 122 -2.62 -20.36 9.53
CA ASP A 122 -2.03 -21.47 8.78
C ASP A 122 -1.98 -21.16 7.28
N LEU A 123 -0.77 -20.95 6.75
CA LEU A 123 -0.53 -20.65 5.34
C LEU A 123 -0.78 -21.85 4.40
N SER A 124 -1.00 -23.05 4.93
CA SER A 124 -1.37 -24.23 4.13
C SER A 124 -2.88 -24.40 3.96
N ASN A 125 -3.68 -23.64 4.71
CA ASN A 125 -5.14 -23.68 4.60
C ASN A 125 -5.61 -23.05 3.28
N GLU A 126 -6.51 -23.73 2.55
CA GLU A 126 -7.00 -23.27 1.24
C GLU A 126 -7.61 -21.86 1.30
N ARG A 127 -8.34 -21.55 2.36
CA ARG A 127 -8.96 -20.24 2.54
C ARG A 127 -7.91 -19.15 2.76
N THR A 128 -6.89 -19.45 3.57
CA THR A 128 -5.72 -18.57 3.76
C THR A 128 -5.01 -18.34 2.43
N LEU A 129 -4.82 -19.37 1.60
CA LEU A 129 -4.18 -19.24 0.29
C LEU A 129 -4.97 -18.30 -0.65
N ARG A 130 -6.31 -18.39 -0.66
CA ARG A 130 -7.16 -17.45 -1.43
C ARG A 130 -7.03 -16.02 -0.92
N ALA A 131 -7.03 -15.83 0.40
CA ALA A 131 -6.83 -14.52 1.01
C ALA A 131 -5.44 -13.94 0.69
N LEU A 132 -4.39 -14.77 0.71
CA LEU A 132 -3.03 -14.38 0.32
C LEU A 132 -2.96 -13.97 -1.16
N GLN A 133 -3.60 -14.71 -2.06
CA GLN A 133 -3.63 -14.38 -3.48
C GLN A 133 -4.30 -13.01 -3.72
N ALA A 134 -5.46 -12.78 -3.10
CA ALA A 134 -6.16 -11.49 -3.18
C ALA A 134 -5.33 -10.35 -2.55
N ALA A 135 -4.69 -10.61 -1.40
CA ALA A 135 -3.81 -9.66 -0.74
C ALA A 135 -2.58 -9.30 -1.61
N SER A 136 -1.99 -10.27 -2.31
CA SER A 136 -0.90 -10.01 -3.26
C SER A 136 -1.36 -9.09 -4.38
N SER A 137 -2.51 -9.38 -5.02
CA SER A 137 -3.06 -8.52 -6.07
C SER A 137 -3.34 -7.10 -5.57
N ALA A 138 -3.93 -6.97 -4.38
CA ALA A 138 -4.17 -5.67 -3.75
C ALA A 138 -2.85 -4.94 -3.43
N PHE A 139 -1.84 -5.65 -2.94
CA PHE A 139 -0.53 -5.06 -2.64
C PHE A 139 0.10 -4.47 -3.90
N TYR A 140 0.10 -5.18 -5.03
CA TYR A 140 0.57 -4.61 -6.30
C TYR A 140 -0.30 -3.43 -6.74
N PHE A 141 -1.62 -3.56 -6.67
CA PHE A 141 -2.54 -2.50 -7.08
C PHE A 141 -2.32 -1.19 -6.32
N PHE A 142 -2.01 -1.23 -5.02
CA PHE A 142 -1.83 -0.02 -4.22
C PHE A 142 -0.39 0.53 -4.22
N HIS A 143 0.61 -0.29 -4.54
CA HIS A 143 2.03 0.11 -4.39
C HIS A 143 2.81 0.18 -5.71
N ALA A 144 2.41 -0.55 -6.76
CA ALA A 144 3.06 -0.44 -8.06
C ALA A 144 2.94 1.00 -8.60
N GLY A 145 3.93 1.47 -9.36
CA GLY A 145 3.96 2.84 -9.87
C GLY A 145 4.53 3.89 -8.90
N TYR A 146 4.71 3.57 -7.61
CA TYR A 146 5.54 4.40 -6.74
C TYR A 146 7.02 4.14 -7.04
N ARG A 147 7.86 5.16 -6.85
CA ARG A 147 9.32 5.05 -6.92
C ARG A 147 9.86 4.52 -5.59
N ILE A 148 9.58 3.26 -5.30
CA ILE A 148 10.01 2.60 -4.06
C ILE A 148 11.51 2.26 -4.15
N ASN A 149 12.23 2.44 -3.04
CA ASN A 149 13.62 2.04 -2.85
C ASN A 149 13.75 0.81 -1.96
N SER A 150 12.89 0.69 -0.94
CA SER A 150 12.85 -0.48 -0.07
C SER A 150 11.46 -0.75 0.48
N ILE A 151 11.22 -2.02 0.84
CA ILE A 151 10.05 -2.49 1.55
C ILE A 151 10.53 -3.19 2.82
N LEU A 152 10.02 -2.76 3.98
CA LEU A 152 10.32 -3.35 5.29
C LEU A 152 9.08 -4.04 5.85
N ASN A 153 9.24 -5.27 6.33
CA ASN A 153 8.14 -6.04 6.89
C ASN A 153 8.66 -6.90 8.06
N GLU A 154 7.93 -6.93 9.17
CA GLU A 154 8.20 -7.84 10.27
C GLU A 154 7.10 -8.90 10.34
N VAL A 155 7.51 -10.16 10.36
CA VAL A 155 6.60 -11.31 10.43
C VAL A 155 6.88 -12.15 11.67
N TYR A 156 5.91 -12.97 12.08
CA TYR A 156 6.00 -13.75 13.31
C TYR A 156 5.87 -15.25 13.05
N GLY A 157 6.85 -16.00 13.56
CA GLY A 157 6.94 -17.45 13.45
C GLY A 157 7.59 -17.95 12.16
N GLY A 158 8.25 -19.12 12.25
CA GLY A 158 9.05 -19.67 11.15
C GLY A 158 8.28 -20.00 9.86
N GLN A 159 6.98 -20.28 9.92
CA GLN A 159 6.16 -20.49 8.70
C GLN A 159 6.06 -19.21 7.87
N HIS A 160 5.82 -18.06 8.53
CA HIS A 160 5.73 -16.76 7.86
C HIS A 160 7.11 -16.26 7.42
N ALA A 161 8.17 -16.55 8.18
CA ALA A 161 9.54 -16.22 7.77
C ALA A 161 9.92 -16.93 6.45
N ARG A 162 9.66 -18.23 6.34
CA ARG A 162 9.87 -18.98 5.09
C ARG A 162 9.04 -18.46 3.92
N TYR A 163 7.80 -18.05 4.19
CA TYR A 163 6.95 -17.41 3.17
C TYR A 163 7.58 -16.10 2.65
N MET A 164 8.12 -15.26 3.54
CA MET A 164 8.80 -14.02 3.14
C MET A 164 10.07 -14.29 2.32
N GLU A 165 10.88 -15.28 2.72
CA GLU A 165 12.07 -15.70 1.97
C GLU A 165 11.72 -16.22 0.57
N ALA A 166 10.70 -17.07 0.47
CA ALA A 166 10.19 -17.58 -0.81
C ALA A 166 9.62 -16.45 -1.69
N GLY A 167 9.09 -15.40 -1.08
CA GLY A 167 8.65 -14.17 -1.74
C GLY A 167 9.79 -13.26 -2.21
N GLY A 168 11.06 -13.62 -1.99
CA GLY A 168 12.24 -12.88 -2.43
C GLY A 168 12.73 -11.81 -1.46
N PHE A 169 12.14 -11.69 -0.27
CA PHE A 169 12.67 -10.82 0.78
C PHE A 169 13.92 -11.44 1.41
N ARG A 170 14.83 -10.59 1.87
CA ARG A 170 16.02 -11.02 2.61
C ARG A 170 15.81 -10.79 4.10
N LEU A 171 16.19 -11.78 4.90
CA LEU A 171 16.20 -11.69 6.36
C LEU A 171 17.24 -10.65 6.79
N LEU A 172 16.79 -9.61 7.51
CA LEU A 172 17.66 -8.57 8.06
C LEU A 172 18.03 -8.86 9.51
N SER A 173 17.10 -9.39 10.29
CA SER A 173 17.34 -9.77 11.68
C SER A 173 16.47 -10.95 12.07
N ASN A 174 17.11 -12.03 12.52
CA ASN A 174 16.50 -13.05 13.35
C ASN A 174 16.63 -12.60 14.80
N PHE A 175 15.52 -12.28 15.46
CA PHE A 175 15.59 -11.84 16.85
C PHE A 175 15.79 -13.02 17.80
N GLU A 176 15.42 -14.25 17.43
CA GLU A 176 15.61 -15.44 18.27
C GLU A 176 17.06 -15.59 18.79
N ASP A 177 18.04 -15.22 17.96
CA ASP A 177 19.47 -15.31 18.28
C ASP A 177 19.94 -14.25 19.31
N ARG A 178 19.12 -13.23 19.59
CA ARG A 178 19.46 -12.09 20.43
C ARG A 178 18.57 -12.10 21.67
N LEU A 179 18.96 -12.81 22.74
CA LEU A 179 18.23 -12.89 24.03
C LEU A 179 18.03 -11.51 24.72
N THR A 180 17.21 -10.63 24.13
CA THR A 180 16.82 -9.35 24.71
C THR A 180 15.60 -9.54 25.61
N PRO A 181 15.39 -8.70 26.64
CA PRO A 181 14.25 -8.82 27.55
C PRO A 181 12.89 -8.91 26.85
N GLU A 182 12.76 -8.28 25.67
CA GLU A 182 11.52 -8.23 24.89
C GLU A 182 11.16 -9.55 24.22
N ILE A 183 12.14 -10.45 24.02
CA ILE A 183 11.93 -11.74 23.35
C ILE A 183 12.06 -12.96 24.28
N VAL A 184 12.58 -12.78 25.51
CA VAL A 184 12.69 -13.87 26.47
C VAL A 184 11.31 -14.50 26.69
N GLY A 185 11.24 -15.83 26.55
CA GLY A 185 10.01 -16.59 26.71
C GLY A 185 8.98 -16.42 25.59
N VAL A 186 9.32 -15.80 24.46
CA VAL A 186 8.48 -15.84 23.26
C VAL A 186 8.49 -17.26 22.67
N PRO A 187 7.33 -17.91 22.48
CA PRO A 187 7.28 -19.21 21.80
C PRO A 187 7.79 -19.11 20.36
N ALA A 188 8.46 -20.15 19.84
CA ALA A 188 9.01 -20.18 18.47
C ALA A 188 8.01 -19.77 17.38
N LYS A 189 6.74 -20.17 17.51
CA LYS A 189 5.65 -19.81 16.58
C LYS A 189 5.28 -18.32 16.57
N HIS A 190 5.81 -17.54 17.49
CA HIS A 190 5.56 -16.10 17.67
C HIS A 190 6.84 -15.26 17.61
N GLN A 191 8.00 -15.89 17.33
CA GLN A 191 9.27 -15.17 17.23
C GLN A 191 9.24 -14.16 16.08
N PRO A 192 9.68 -12.92 16.28
CA PRO A 192 9.72 -11.92 15.22
C PRO A 192 10.92 -12.14 14.30
N TYR A 193 10.69 -11.95 13.00
CA TYR A 193 11.70 -11.95 11.95
C TYR A 193 11.52 -10.69 11.12
N LEU A 194 12.59 -9.90 11.00
CA LEU A 194 12.58 -8.67 10.22
C LEU A 194 13.12 -8.95 8.82
N PHE A 195 12.31 -8.63 7.82
CA PHE A 195 12.62 -8.78 6.41
C PHE A 195 12.68 -7.45 5.70
N MET A 196 13.56 -7.38 4.71
CA MET A 196 13.65 -6.24 3.80
C MET A 196 13.71 -6.73 2.36
N LEU A 197 13.21 -5.90 1.46
CA LEU A 197 13.49 -5.96 0.04
C LEU A 197 13.97 -4.59 -0.42
N LYS A 198 15.07 -4.53 -1.17
CA LYS A 198 15.60 -3.30 -1.74
C LYS A 198 15.66 -3.36 -3.25
N LYS A 199 15.55 -2.19 -3.88
CA LYS A 199 15.69 -2.02 -5.32
C LYS A 199 17.03 -2.53 -5.86
N ASP A 200 18.12 -2.21 -5.18
CA ASP A 200 19.49 -2.59 -5.55
C ASP A 200 19.78 -4.09 -5.39
N TRP A 201 18.90 -4.83 -4.69
CA TRP A 201 19.01 -6.28 -4.54
C TRP A 201 18.36 -7.06 -5.68
N ILE A 202 17.55 -6.40 -6.50
CA ILE A 202 16.91 -7.00 -7.66
C ILE A 202 17.83 -6.80 -8.85
N ALA A 203 18.42 -7.89 -9.34
CA ALA A 203 19.31 -7.84 -10.48
C ALA A 203 18.57 -7.26 -11.71
N PRO A 204 19.22 -6.35 -12.47
CA PRO A 204 18.68 -5.91 -13.76
C PRO A 204 18.36 -7.11 -14.66
N ALA A 205 17.22 -7.06 -15.35
CA ALA A 205 16.71 -8.13 -16.23
C ALA A 205 16.34 -9.48 -15.55
N ALA A 206 16.37 -9.58 -14.21
CA ALA A 206 15.75 -10.72 -13.54
C ALA A 206 14.23 -10.69 -13.77
N VAL A 207 13.66 -11.82 -14.19
CA VAL A 207 12.19 -12.02 -14.24
C VAL A 207 11.71 -12.22 -12.81
N ASN A 208 11.66 -11.13 -12.04
CA ASN A 208 11.16 -11.11 -10.68
C ASN A 208 9.88 -10.27 -10.66
N PRO A 209 8.71 -10.83 -10.29
CA PRO A 209 7.46 -10.07 -10.17
C PRO A 209 7.56 -8.84 -9.25
N LEU A 210 8.53 -8.79 -8.33
CA LEU A 210 8.78 -7.63 -7.48
C LEU A 210 9.39 -6.45 -8.26
N TRP A 211 9.94 -6.67 -9.46
CA TRP A 211 10.48 -5.62 -10.34
C TRP A 211 9.47 -4.50 -10.58
N PHE A 212 8.18 -4.84 -10.75
CA PHE A 212 7.09 -3.90 -10.96
C PHE A 212 6.86 -2.91 -9.79
N LEU A 213 7.41 -3.20 -8.60
CA LEU A 213 7.32 -2.31 -7.43
C LEU A 213 8.43 -1.26 -7.38
N PHE A 214 9.58 -1.48 -8.05
CA PHE A 214 10.77 -0.61 -7.91
C PHE A 214 11.12 0.19 -9.17
N HIS A 215 10.61 -0.22 -10.33
CA HIS A 215 10.95 0.35 -11.63
C HIS A 215 9.76 1.06 -12.27
N ALA A 216 9.07 1.89 -11.48
CA ALA A 216 8.05 2.78 -11.99
C ALA A 216 8.63 3.83 -12.95
N LEU A 217 7.95 4.04 -14.08
CA LEU A 217 8.21 5.16 -14.97
C LEU A 217 7.66 6.45 -14.36
N PRO A 218 8.15 7.63 -14.77
CA PRO A 218 7.50 8.88 -14.41
C PRO A 218 6.12 8.98 -15.07
N PRO A 219 5.09 9.50 -14.37
CA PRO A 219 3.77 9.69 -14.97
C PRO A 219 3.82 10.72 -16.09
N GLN A 220 3.04 10.52 -17.15
CA GLN A 220 2.98 11.39 -18.31
C GLN A 220 1.80 12.37 -18.21
N MET A 221 0.67 11.93 -17.66
CA MET A 221 -0.57 12.72 -17.62
C MET A 221 -0.59 13.69 -16.42
N HIS A 222 0.20 13.39 -15.38
CA HIS A 222 0.32 14.19 -14.16
C HIS A 222 -1.04 14.58 -13.58
N PHE A 223 -1.90 13.59 -13.36
CA PHE A 223 -3.19 13.81 -12.71
C PHE A 223 -3.02 14.47 -11.34
N SER A 224 -3.93 15.38 -11.00
CA SER A 224 -3.97 15.98 -9.67
C SER A 224 -4.39 14.96 -8.61
N PRO A 225 -4.11 15.17 -7.32
CA PRO A 225 -4.50 14.24 -6.26
C PRO A 225 -6.00 13.91 -6.25
N ALA A 226 -6.87 14.87 -6.57
CA ALA A 226 -8.31 14.64 -6.65
C ALA A 226 -8.69 13.75 -7.85
N GLU A 227 -8.06 13.96 -9.00
CA GLU A 227 -8.25 13.15 -10.20
C GLU A 227 -7.74 11.72 -9.98
N GLN A 228 -6.59 11.55 -9.34
CA GLN A 228 -6.03 10.25 -8.99
C GLN A 228 -6.97 9.44 -8.08
N ARG A 229 -7.55 10.08 -7.06
CA ARG A 229 -8.55 9.43 -6.19
C ARG A 229 -9.76 8.94 -6.97
N VAL A 230 -10.32 9.77 -7.87
CA VAL A 230 -11.44 9.36 -8.74
C VAL A 230 -11.04 8.18 -9.63
N LEU A 231 -9.86 8.21 -10.25
CA LEU A 231 -9.38 7.14 -11.12
C LEU A 231 -9.17 5.82 -10.38
N VAL A 232 -8.65 5.86 -9.14
CA VAL A 232 -8.47 4.66 -8.31
C VAL A 232 -9.81 3.98 -8.03
N HIS A 233 -10.85 4.72 -7.62
CA HIS A 233 -12.19 4.14 -7.42
C HIS A 233 -12.81 3.67 -8.74
N ALA A 234 -12.63 4.42 -9.83
CA ALA A 234 -13.12 4.01 -11.14
C ALA A 234 -12.49 2.68 -11.62
N LEU A 235 -11.25 2.37 -11.22
CA LEU A 235 -10.60 1.10 -11.52
C LEU A 235 -11.21 -0.10 -10.76
N PHE A 236 -11.86 0.14 -9.63
CA PHE A 236 -12.71 -0.83 -8.92
C PHE A 236 -14.10 -0.96 -9.55
N ASN A 237 -14.34 -0.37 -10.72
CA ASN A 237 -15.63 -0.32 -11.43
C ASN A 237 -16.74 0.39 -10.64
N GLU A 238 -16.39 1.27 -9.70
CA GLU A 238 -17.38 2.06 -8.97
C GLU A 238 -18.07 3.09 -9.90
N PRO A 239 -19.41 3.22 -9.84
CA PRO A 239 -20.13 4.28 -10.54
C PRO A 239 -19.89 5.64 -9.88
N ASP A 240 -20.02 6.73 -10.65
CA ASP A 240 -19.68 8.10 -10.18
C ASP A 240 -20.43 8.53 -8.90
N VAL A 241 -21.62 7.97 -8.64
CA VAL A 241 -22.39 8.23 -7.41
C VAL A 241 -21.70 7.61 -6.19
N GLU A 242 -21.28 6.35 -6.28
CA GLU A 242 -20.53 5.68 -5.20
C GLU A 242 -19.16 6.33 -4.99
N ILE A 243 -18.48 6.72 -6.08
CA ILE A 243 -17.22 7.47 -5.99
C ILE A 243 -17.43 8.78 -5.20
N ALA A 244 -18.52 9.51 -5.47
CA ALA A 244 -18.82 10.77 -4.79
C ALA A 244 -19.04 10.54 -3.28
N GLU A 245 -19.81 9.51 -2.92
CA GLU A 245 -20.07 9.12 -1.53
C GLU A 245 -18.78 8.69 -0.82
N ASN A 246 -18.02 7.76 -1.41
CA ASN A 246 -16.78 7.23 -0.84
C ASN A 246 -15.69 8.29 -0.64
N LEU A 247 -15.62 9.27 -1.56
CA LEU A 247 -14.67 10.37 -1.46
C LEU A 247 -15.16 11.55 -0.62
N SER A 248 -16.42 11.52 -0.16
CA SER A 248 -17.13 12.62 0.52
C SER A 248 -17.10 13.94 -0.28
N VAL A 249 -17.41 13.86 -1.58
CA VAL A 249 -17.48 15.01 -2.49
C VAL A 249 -18.81 15.02 -3.25
N SER A 250 -19.15 16.13 -3.91
CA SER A 250 -20.36 16.18 -4.75
C SER A 250 -20.19 15.39 -6.05
N LEU A 251 -21.28 14.85 -6.58
CA LEU A 251 -21.30 14.21 -7.90
C LEU A 251 -20.78 15.16 -9.01
N ASP A 252 -21.07 16.46 -8.89
CA ASP A 252 -20.58 17.46 -9.84
C ASP A 252 -19.06 17.66 -9.74
N ALA A 253 -18.46 17.48 -8.56
CA ALA A 253 -17.01 17.47 -8.39
C ALA A 253 -16.39 16.26 -9.11
N VAL A 254 -17.01 15.08 -9.03
CA VAL A 254 -16.58 13.87 -9.77
C VAL A 254 -16.68 14.11 -11.29
N LYS A 255 -17.80 14.64 -11.78
CA LYS A 255 -17.97 15.00 -13.20
C LYS A 255 -16.94 16.03 -13.67
N LYS A 256 -16.60 17.01 -12.82
CA LYS A 256 -15.55 18.00 -13.10
C LYS A 256 -14.17 17.35 -13.16
N ALA A 257 -13.87 16.42 -12.26
CA ALA A 257 -12.62 15.66 -12.29
C ALA A 257 -12.49 14.87 -13.60
N TRP A 258 -13.55 14.17 -14.04
CA TRP A 258 -13.56 13.46 -15.33
C TRP A 258 -13.28 14.38 -16.52
N ARG A 259 -13.89 15.57 -16.58
CA ARG A 259 -13.59 16.54 -17.64
C ARG A 259 -12.11 16.94 -17.66
N ASN A 260 -11.53 17.20 -16.49
CA ASN A 260 -10.11 17.55 -16.40
C ASN A 260 -9.20 16.37 -16.78
N ILE A 261 -9.56 15.15 -16.35
CA ILE A 261 -8.87 13.91 -16.73
C ILE A 261 -8.81 13.80 -18.26
N TYR A 262 -9.95 13.90 -18.95
CA TYR A 262 -9.98 13.80 -20.40
C TYR A 262 -9.19 14.91 -21.09
N ASN A 263 -9.22 16.14 -20.56
CA ASN A 263 -8.40 17.22 -21.10
C ASN A 263 -6.90 16.92 -20.98
N ARG A 264 -6.44 16.37 -19.84
CA ARG A 264 -5.04 15.97 -19.66
C ARG A 264 -4.64 14.82 -20.59
N VAL A 265 -5.50 13.81 -20.72
CA VAL A 265 -5.28 12.68 -21.63
C VAL A 265 -5.21 13.17 -23.08
N ALA A 266 -6.09 14.08 -23.51
CA ALA A 266 -6.08 14.62 -24.86
C ALA A 266 -4.77 15.38 -25.19
N LEU A 267 -4.14 16.00 -24.18
CA LEU A 267 -2.87 16.70 -24.34
C LEU A 267 -1.66 15.78 -24.32
N ALA A 268 -1.63 14.79 -23.41
CA ALA A 268 -0.46 13.93 -23.21
C ALA A 268 -0.47 12.65 -24.05
N ALA A 269 -1.64 12.09 -24.32
CA ALA A 269 -1.84 10.82 -25.00
C ALA A 269 -3.12 10.85 -25.88
N PRO A 270 -3.18 11.71 -26.91
CA PRO A 270 -4.38 11.91 -27.74
C PRO A 270 -4.89 10.60 -28.38
N TYR A 271 -3.99 9.68 -28.71
CA TYR A 271 -4.31 8.37 -29.29
C TYR A 271 -5.25 7.52 -28.41
N LEU A 272 -5.27 7.72 -27.09
CA LEU A 272 -6.19 7.02 -26.19
C LEU A 272 -7.65 7.47 -26.36
N ILE A 273 -7.87 8.72 -26.79
CA ILE A 273 -9.20 9.30 -26.98
C ILE A 273 -9.60 9.27 -28.46
N GLU A 274 -8.70 9.60 -29.39
CA GLU A 274 -9.00 9.63 -30.83
C GLU A 274 -9.42 8.26 -31.38
N ASN A 275 -8.80 7.19 -30.88
CA ASN A 275 -9.19 5.82 -31.25
C ASN A 275 -10.64 5.50 -30.83
N THR A 276 -11.15 6.13 -29.77
CA THR A 276 -12.55 5.96 -29.34
C THR A 276 -13.52 6.70 -30.24
N GLU A 277 -13.13 7.88 -30.75
CA GLU A 277 -13.98 8.72 -31.60
C GLU A 277 -14.17 8.13 -32.99
N ARG A 278 -13.18 7.35 -33.48
CA ARG A 278 -13.29 6.63 -34.75
C ARG A 278 -14.16 5.37 -34.69
N LEU A 279 -14.38 4.81 -33.49
CA LEU A 279 -15.01 3.50 -33.31
C LEU A 279 -16.48 3.56 -32.85
N SER A 280 -16.99 4.67 -32.30
CA SER A 280 -18.39 4.74 -31.83
C SER A 280 -19.22 5.94 -32.29
N SER A 281 -20.41 5.63 -32.81
CA SER A 281 -21.46 6.60 -33.13
C SER A 281 -22.50 6.77 -32.00
N THR A 282 -22.55 5.90 -30.98
CA THR A 282 -23.64 5.89 -29.97
C THR A 282 -23.22 5.75 -28.49
N GLY A 283 -21.92 5.81 -28.14
CA GLY A 283 -21.44 5.53 -26.77
C GLY A 283 -20.22 6.33 -26.28
N ARG A 284 -20.06 7.57 -26.77
CA ARG A 284 -18.82 8.38 -26.70
C ARG A 284 -18.15 8.49 -25.31
N GLY A 285 -18.93 8.55 -24.23
CA GLY A 285 -18.40 8.73 -22.86
C GLY A 285 -17.96 7.44 -22.18
N SER A 286 -18.71 6.35 -22.37
CA SER A 286 -18.42 5.05 -21.78
C SER A 286 -17.18 4.40 -22.39
N GLU A 287 -16.97 4.58 -23.70
CA GLU A 287 -15.77 4.05 -24.37
C GLU A 287 -14.50 4.78 -23.97
N LYS A 288 -14.51 6.13 -23.92
CA LYS A 288 -13.36 6.92 -23.45
C LYS A 288 -12.92 6.49 -22.06
N ARG A 289 -13.88 6.28 -21.15
CA ARG A 289 -13.61 5.75 -19.80
C ARG A 289 -12.98 4.36 -19.87
N ARG A 290 -13.57 3.44 -20.65
CA ARG A 290 -13.08 2.05 -20.76
C ARG A 290 -11.61 1.99 -21.21
N TYR A 291 -11.26 2.65 -22.32
CA TYR A 291 -9.90 2.63 -22.84
C TYR A 291 -8.88 3.29 -21.91
N LEU A 292 -9.26 4.40 -21.26
CA LEU A 292 -8.41 5.03 -20.25
C LEU A 292 -8.16 4.10 -19.06
N LEU A 293 -9.20 3.45 -18.54
CA LEU A 293 -9.06 2.52 -17.42
C LEU A 293 -8.23 1.29 -17.81
N GLU A 294 -8.36 0.77 -19.03
CA GLU A 294 -7.49 -0.29 -19.56
C GLU A 294 -6.02 0.15 -19.61
N TYR A 295 -5.73 1.36 -20.07
CA TYR A 295 -4.37 1.93 -20.05
C TYR A 295 -3.82 2.05 -18.63
N LEU A 296 -4.62 2.56 -17.68
CA LEU A 296 -4.19 2.78 -16.29
C LEU A 296 -3.90 1.48 -15.54
N ARG A 297 -4.53 0.36 -15.92
CA ARG A 297 -4.23 -0.96 -15.34
C ARG A 297 -2.79 -1.41 -15.60
N THR A 298 -2.18 -0.95 -16.69
CA THR A 298 -0.79 -1.28 -17.04
C THR A 298 0.19 -0.14 -16.77
N HIS A 299 -0.30 1.05 -16.37
CA HIS A 299 0.50 2.25 -16.07
C HIS A 299 0.15 2.82 -14.68
N PRO A 300 0.38 2.05 -13.60
CA PRO A 300 -0.02 2.45 -12.25
C PRO A 300 0.70 3.71 -11.75
N GLU A 301 1.83 4.11 -12.35
CA GLU A 301 2.55 5.35 -12.05
C GLU A 301 1.70 6.61 -12.24
N GLU A 302 0.76 6.60 -13.19
CA GLU A 302 -0.15 7.73 -13.45
C GLU A 302 -1.06 8.03 -12.25
N LEU A 303 -1.32 7.00 -11.45
CA LEU A 303 -2.18 7.07 -10.26
C LEU A 303 -1.43 7.52 -9.01
N ARG A 304 -0.10 7.72 -9.09
CA ARG A 304 0.73 7.99 -7.90
C ARG A 304 1.03 9.48 -7.76
N PRO A 305 1.04 10.01 -6.53
CA PRO A 305 1.36 11.42 -6.31
C PRO A 305 2.76 11.77 -6.83
N PHE A 306 2.84 12.76 -7.73
CA PHE A 306 4.09 13.15 -8.38
C PHE A 306 4.08 14.65 -8.70
N SER A 307 5.21 15.33 -8.49
CA SER A 307 5.41 16.74 -8.80
C SER A 307 6.10 16.90 -10.15
N LYS A 308 5.44 17.64 -11.06
CA LYS A 308 5.98 17.97 -12.38
C LYS A 308 7.28 18.81 -12.29
N SER A 309 7.43 19.61 -11.23
CA SER A 309 8.63 20.46 -11.06
C SER A 309 9.93 19.67 -10.92
N ALA A 310 9.86 18.41 -10.48
CA ALA A 310 11.05 17.58 -10.28
C ALA A 310 11.68 17.05 -11.59
N GLN A 311 10.94 17.09 -12.71
CA GLN A 311 11.47 16.68 -14.02
C GLN A 311 12.25 17.78 -14.74
N GLY A 312 12.07 19.05 -14.37
CA GLY A 312 12.72 20.21 -15.01
C GLY A 312 14.14 20.50 -14.51
N SER A 313 14.74 19.64 -13.70
CA SER A 313 16.06 19.82 -13.08
C SER A 313 17.11 18.80 -13.55
N ARG A 314 16.92 18.22 -14.74
CA ARG A 314 17.92 17.38 -15.41
C ARG A 314 18.39 18.02 -16.70
#